data_AF-A0AAU5JUX1-F1
#
_entry.id   AF-A0AAU5JUX1-F1
#
_cell.length_a   1.000
_cell.length_b   1.000
_cell.length_c   1.000
_cell.angle_alpha   90.00
_cell.angle_beta   90.00
_cell.angle_gamma   90.00
#
_symmetry.space_group_name_H-M   'P 1'
#
loop_
_entity.id
_entity.type
_entity.pdbx_description
1 polymer ?
#
loop_
_entity_poly.entity_id
_entity_poly.type
_entity_poly.pdbx_seq_one_letter_code
_entity_poly.pdbx_strand_id
1 'polypeptide(L)'
;MTVTTLPTAHPGQPSLPPVTGPADVTYEPAPNGAPVDAPRVFAAINSVMRDAMPVGKNQTNTQQNYKFRGIDDVMSAMAGPLRAHGVFILPSVASHKAERRGEKMTHVVIRMRYRIYGPAGDCLVADVPGEASDFADKATNKAQSAALKYLLFTLFMLPVDGRSIDDGDRHHPEVPTEHRAERQEQQRRQQQPRGQQRGQRQQQPRQGQQAEAASQQEQQRRDFKAEARAATSEAQFEQVRVEAVKAGAPAEYLAALDAIADGKRADARAPQPRVAGQQERPTRSAPTPAPDATTTEAQTGAAAEEALRLAASRVGYQTLDADFERAHGRTIAEADPATLHAFRSMIERAAQ
;
A
#
# COMPACT_ATOMS: atom_id res chain seq x y z
N MET A 1 49.79 -18.85 0.35
CA MET A 1 48.90 -18.41 -0.74
C MET A 1 48.55 -19.61 -1.58
N THR A 2 47.37 -20.19 -1.36
CA THR A 2 46.87 -21.35 -2.10
C THR A 2 45.88 -20.85 -3.15
N VAL A 3 46.25 -20.98 -4.42
CA VAL A 3 45.41 -20.61 -5.56
C VAL A 3 44.53 -21.83 -5.89
N THR A 4 43.24 -21.73 -5.58
CA THR A 4 42.25 -22.74 -5.98
C THR A 4 41.85 -22.47 -7.43
N THR A 5 42.23 -23.38 -8.33
CA THR A 5 41.80 -23.36 -9.74
C THR A 5 40.34 -23.78 -9.86
N LEU A 6 39.52 -22.95 -10.51
CA LEU A 6 38.12 -23.24 -10.85
C LEU A 6 38.02 -24.41 -11.85
N PRO A 7 37.03 -25.30 -11.72
CA PRO A 7 36.85 -26.43 -12.63
C PRO A 7 36.36 -25.96 -14.01
N THR A 8 37.01 -26.48 -15.06
CA THR A 8 36.62 -26.33 -16.46
C THR A 8 35.26 -26.98 -16.75
N ALA A 9 34.40 -26.24 -17.47
CA ALA A 9 33.05 -26.64 -17.83
C ALA A 9 32.97 -28.00 -18.57
N HIS A 10 31.98 -28.81 -18.22
CA HIS A 10 31.64 -30.06 -18.92
C HIS A 10 31.01 -29.78 -20.29
N PRO A 11 31.47 -30.42 -21.38
CA PRO A 11 30.84 -30.32 -22.68
C PRO A 11 29.54 -31.13 -22.68
N GLY A 12 28.37 -30.47 -22.73
CA GLY A 12 27.08 -31.15 -22.85
C GLY A 12 25.86 -30.44 -22.28
N GLN A 13 26.00 -29.32 -21.56
CA GLN A 13 24.84 -28.50 -21.25
C GLN A 13 24.47 -27.63 -22.45
N PRO A 14 23.19 -27.57 -22.87
CA PRO A 14 22.76 -26.53 -23.80
C PRO A 14 23.09 -25.18 -23.16
N SER A 15 23.99 -24.43 -23.77
CA SER A 15 24.28 -23.08 -23.32
C SER A 15 22.96 -22.31 -23.36
N LEU A 16 22.59 -21.73 -22.22
CA LEU A 16 21.56 -20.70 -22.21
C LEU A 16 21.91 -19.72 -23.34
N PRO A 17 20.95 -19.34 -24.21
CA PRO A 17 21.25 -18.35 -25.22
C PRO A 17 21.86 -17.13 -24.51
N PRO A 18 22.94 -16.55 -25.04
CA PRO A 18 23.45 -15.30 -24.48
C PRO A 18 22.27 -14.33 -24.40
N VAL A 19 22.10 -13.69 -23.24
CA VAL A 19 21.20 -12.55 -23.11
C VAL A 19 21.77 -11.48 -24.02
N THR A 20 21.29 -11.43 -25.26
CA THR A 20 21.78 -10.50 -26.28
C THR A 20 21.11 -9.15 -26.07
N GLY A 21 21.93 -8.20 -25.66
CA GLY A 21 21.63 -6.76 -25.61
C GLY A 21 21.98 -6.19 -24.23
N PRO A 22 22.67 -5.03 -24.13
CA PRO A 22 22.62 -4.28 -22.88
C PRO A 22 21.15 -4.03 -22.53
N ALA A 23 20.81 -3.90 -21.26
CA ALA A 23 19.52 -3.34 -20.90
C ALA A 23 19.50 -1.93 -21.51
N ASP A 24 18.85 -1.77 -22.66
CA ASP A 24 18.81 -0.52 -23.43
C ASP A 24 17.99 0.49 -22.63
N VAL A 25 18.65 1.11 -21.65
CA VAL A 25 18.16 2.33 -21.04
C VAL A 25 18.39 3.43 -22.06
N THR A 26 17.34 3.76 -22.80
CA THR A 26 17.41 4.77 -23.86
C THR A 26 16.96 6.11 -23.29
N TYR A 27 17.79 7.14 -23.45
CA TYR A 27 17.40 8.52 -23.20
C TYR A 27 16.83 9.14 -24.48
N GLU A 28 15.60 9.63 -24.42
CA GLU A 28 14.98 10.42 -25.48
C GLU A 28 15.04 11.90 -25.05
N PRO A 29 15.75 12.78 -25.79
CA PRO A 29 15.90 14.17 -25.42
C PRO A 29 14.59 14.95 -25.55
N ALA A 30 14.53 16.07 -24.85
CA ALA A 30 13.37 16.96 -24.88
C ALA A 30 13.13 17.54 -26.28
N PRO A 31 11.88 17.88 -26.63
CA PRO A 31 11.57 18.50 -27.90
C PRO A 31 12.22 19.88 -28.04
N ASN A 32 12.42 20.30 -29.29
CA ASN A 32 12.88 21.65 -29.61
C ASN A 32 11.90 22.69 -29.03
N GLY A 33 12.45 23.73 -28.38
CA GLY A 33 11.65 24.76 -27.73
C GLY A 33 11.16 24.40 -26.32
N ALA A 34 11.59 23.27 -25.76
CA ALA A 34 11.37 22.97 -24.34
C ALA A 34 11.91 24.11 -23.45
N PRO A 35 11.20 24.47 -22.36
CA PRO A 35 11.65 25.53 -21.46
C PRO A 35 13.08 25.26 -20.97
N VAL A 36 13.96 26.25 -21.09
CA VAL A 36 15.38 26.10 -20.74
C VAL A 36 15.56 25.85 -19.23
N ASP A 37 14.65 26.40 -18.43
CA ASP A 37 14.69 26.31 -16.96
C ASP A 37 13.96 25.07 -16.42
N ALA A 38 13.28 24.29 -17.26
CA ALA A 38 12.60 23.07 -16.81
C ALA A 38 13.63 21.97 -16.49
N PRO A 39 13.55 21.31 -15.32
CA PRO A 39 14.43 20.21 -14.99
C PRO A 39 14.35 19.07 -16.01
N ARG A 40 15.51 18.56 -16.43
CA ARG A 40 15.61 17.32 -17.20
C ARG A 40 15.25 16.12 -16.33
N VAL A 41 14.85 15.02 -16.96
CA VAL A 41 14.37 13.81 -16.28
C VAL A 41 15.35 13.31 -15.21
N PHE A 42 16.66 13.33 -15.46
CA PHE A 42 17.65 12.89 -14.46
C PHE A 42 17.70 13.80 -13.23
N ALA A 43 17.61 15.11 -13.42
CA ALA A 43 17.55 16.06 -12.31
C ALA A 43 16.24 15.91 -11.51
N ALA A 44 15.13 15.71 -12.22
CA ALA A 44 13.83 15.46 -11.60
C ALA A 44 13.81 14.14 -10.81
N ILE A 45 14.38 13.04 -11.36
CA ILE A 45 14.55 11.76 -10.65
C ILE A 45 15.35 11.98 -9.37
N ASN A 46 16.47 12.69 -9.42
CA ASN A 46 17.26 12.98 -8.22
C ASN A 46 16.46 13.75 -7.16
N SER A 47 15.59 14.67 -7.58
CA SER A 47 14.69 15.39 -6.65
C SER A 47 13.62 14.48 -6.06
N VAL A 48 13.02 13.61 -6.87
CA VAL A 48 12.08 12.59 -6.40
C VAL A 48 12.74 11.67 -5.37
N MET A 49 13.98 11.24 -5.60
CA MET A 49 14.72 10.38 -4.66
C MET A 49 14.96 11.06 -3.30
N ARG A 50 15.16 12.38 -3.28
CA ARG A 50 15.34 13.12 -2.01
C ARG A 50 14.05 13.16 -1.18
N ASP A 51 12.89 13.18 -1.83
CA ASP A 51 11.60 13.32 -1.18
C ASP A 51 10.88 11.99 -0.97
N ALA A 52 11.40 10.89 -1.53
CA ALA A 52 10.81 9.56 -1.43
C ALA A 52 10.85 9.02 0.00
N MET A 53 9.69 8.57 0.49
CA MET A 53 9.55 8.03 1.84
C MET A 53 9.97 6.55 1.92
N PRO A 54 10.51 6.08 3.06
CA PRO A 54 10.86 4.68 3.23
C PRO A 54 9.66 3.74 3.14
N VAL A 55 9.86 2.58 2.51
CA VAL A 55 8.84 1.53 2.38
C VAL A 55 9.13 0.36 3.34
N GLY A 56 8.17 0.07 4.23
CA GLY A 56 8.23 -1.02 5.20
C GLY A 56 7.67 -2.35 4.67
N LYS A 57 7.97 -3.46 5.37
CA LYS A 57 7.37 -4.78 5.10
C LYS A 57 5.99 -4.89 5.76
N ASN A 58 5.00 -4.18 5.21
CA ASN A 58 3.66 -4.08 5.80
C ASN A 58 2.71 -5.21 5.37
N GLN A 59 3.09 -5.97 4.34
CA GLN A 59 2.25 -7.03 3.78
C GLN A 59 2.75 -8.41 4.19
N THR A 60 1.84 -9.38 4.32
CA THR A 60 2.16 -10.76 4.65
C THR A 60 1.59 -11.71 3.60
N ASN A 61 2.44 -12.59 3.06
CA ASN A 61 2.00 -13.73 2.28
C ASN A 61 1.62 -14.86 3.25
N THR A 62 0.32 -15.14 3.39
CA THR A 62 -0.18 -16.15 4.34
C THR A 62 0.09 -17.59 3.92
N GLN A 63 0.29 -17.85 2.62
CA GLN A 63 0.56 -19.19 2.11
C GLN A 63 1.97 -19.67 2.43
N GLN A 64 2.95 -18.75 2.37
CA GLN A 64 4.37 -19.04 2.60
C GLN A 64 4.89 -18.35 3.88
N ASN A 65 4.01 -17.69 4.61
CA ASN A 65 4.27 -17.02 5.89
C ASN A 65 5.50 -16.10 5.91
N TYR A 66 5.61 -15.20 4.93
CA TYR A 66 6.67 -14.18 4.90
C TYR A 66 6.11 -12.78 4.72
N LYS A 67 6.81 -11.78 5.27
CA LYS A 67 6.46 -10.35 5.09
C LYS A 67 7.15 -9.76 3.86
N PHE A 68 6.45 -8.89 3.14
CA PHE A 68 6.95 -8.25 1.92
C PHE A 68 6.50 -6.79 1.81
N ARG A 69 7.13 -6.05 0.89
CA ARG A 69 6.74 -4.68 0.53
C ARG A 69 5.73 -4.72 -0.61
N GLY A 70 4.53 -4.20 -0.36
CA GLY A 70 3.45 -4.16 -1.35
C GLY A 70 3.72 -3.15 -2.45
N ILE A 71 3.15 -3.36 -3.64
CA ILE A 71 3.19 -2.34 -4.69
C ILE A 71 2.41 -1.09 -4.27
N ASP A 72 1.30 -1.24 -3.54
CA ASP A 72 0.50 -0.10 -3.09
C ASP A 72 1.29 0.80 -2.13
N ASP A 73 2.03 0.21 -1.19
CA ASP A 73 2.92 0.95 -0.29
C ASP A 73 3.97 1.76 -1.07
N VAL A 74 4.54 1.15 -2.12
CA VAL A 74 5.52 1.79 -3.00
C VAL A 74 4.88 2.94 -3.80
N MET A 75 3.70 2.72 -4.36
CA MET A 75 2.97 3.75 -5.11
C MET A 75 2.59 4.93 -4.21
N SER A 76 2.14 4.66 -2.99
CA SER A 76 1.83 5.69 -1.99
C SER A 76 3.06 6.51 -1.60
N ALA A 77 4.21 5.87 -1.37
CA ALA A 77 5.46 6.56 -1.06
C ALA A 77 5.95 7.47 -2.21
N MET A 78 5.62 7.10 -3.46
CA MET A 78 6.09 7.80 -4.66
C MET A 78 5.12 8.86 -5.20
N ALA A 79 3.83 8.74 -4.91
CA ALA A 79 2.82 9.59 -5.51
C ALA A 79 3.02 11.08 -5.22
N GLY A 80 3.39 11.45 -3.99
CA GLY A 80 3.70 12.83 -3.61
C GLY A 80 4.94 13.37 -4.35
N PRO A 81 6.12 12.75 -4.18
CA PRO A 81 7.36 13.15 -4.83
C PRO A 81 7.26 13.25 -6.36
N LEU A 82 6.66 12.26 -7.03
CA LEU A 82 6.50 12.28 -8.48
C LEU A 82 5.66 13.49 -8.95
N ARG A 83 4.56 13.79 -8.25
CA ARG A 83 3.72 14.97 -8.56
C ARG A 83 4.45 16.28 -8.32
N ALA A 84 5.18 16.38 -7.21
CA ALA A 84 5.92 17.59 -6.85
C ALA A 84 6.99 17.97 -7.88
N HIS A 85 7.64 16.97 -8.49
CA HIS A 85 8.74 17.19 -9.45
C HIS A 85 8.33 17.03 -10.91
N GLY A 86 7.02 16.88 -11.20
CA GLY A 86 6.51 16.77 -12.56
C GLY A 86 6.98 15.53 -13.32
N VAL A 87 7.22 14.42 -12.60
CA VAL A 87 7.64 13.14 -13.19
C VAL A 87 6.42 12.23 -13.31
N PHE A 88 6.20 11.66 -14.49
CA PHE A 88 5.20 10.62 -14.69
C PHE A 88 5.76 9.45 -15.49
N ILE A 89 5.14 8.28 -15.31
CA ILE A 89 5.61 7.02 -15.88
C ILE A 89 4.50 6.41 -16.74
N LEU A 90 4.80 6.17 -18.02
CA LEU A 90 3.89 5.54 -18.97
C LEU A 90 4.33 4.09 -19.25
N PRO A 91 3.56 3.08 -18.79
CA PRO A 91 3.85 1.67 -19.09
C PRO A 91 3.37 1.26 -20.48
N SER A 92 4.10 0.32 -21.09
CA SER A 92 3.71 -0.39 -22.31
C SER A 92 4.23 -1.84 -22.26
N VAL A 93 3.57 -2.76 -22.95
CA VAL A 93 3.99 -4.17 -22.98
C VAL A 93 4.94 -4.38 -24.15
N ALA A 94 6.20 -4.71 -23.87
CA ALA A 94 7.20 -5.00 -24.91
C ALA A 94 7.14 -6.46 -25.37
N SER A 95 6.88 -7.39 -24.45
CA SER A 95 6.59 -8.80 -24.78
C SER A 95 5.73 -9.42 -23.71
N HIS A 96 4.85 -10.34 -24.09
CA HIS A 96 3.98 -11.07 -23.18
C HIS A 96 3.94 -12.54 -23.58
N LYS A 97 4.17 -13.42 -22.62
CA LYS A 97 4.05 -14.86 -22.78
C LYS A 97 3.24 -15.42 -21.62
N ALA A 98 2.14 -16.09 -21.94
CA ALA A 98 1.30 -16.79 -20.97
C ALA A 98 1.29 -18.29 -21.29
N GLU A 99 1.50 -19.10 -20.27
CA GLU A 99 1.49 -20.56 -20.37
C GLU A 99 0.56 -21.14 -19.31
N ARG A 100 -0.25 -22.13 -19.69
CA ARG A 100 -1.00 -22.93 -18.72
C ARG A 100 -0.11 -24.03 -18.15
N ARG A 101 -0.02 -24.10 -16.82
CA ARG A 101 0.70 -25.13 -16.08
C ARG A 101 -0.30 -25.98 -15.30
N GLY A 102 -0.52 -27.21 -15.76
CA GLY A 102 -1.63 -28.03 -15.25
C GLY A 102 -3.01 -27.43 -15.60
N GLU A 103 -4.05 -27.86 -14.90
CA GLU A 103 -5.44 -27.49 -15.26
C GLU A 103 -5.83 -26.06 -14.84
N LYS A 104 -5.23 -25.52 -13.76
CA LYS A 104 -5.75 -24.30 -13.13
C LYS A 104 -4.75 -23.15 -13.03
N MET A 105 -3.45 -23.37 -13.24
CA MET A 105 -2.43 -22.33 -13.07
C MET A 105 -2.07 -21.67 -14.41
N THR A 106 -2.06 -20.34 -14.44
CA THR A 106 -1.48 -19.55 -15.52
C THR A 106 -0.15 -19.00 -15.03
N HIS A 107 0.91 -19.21 -15.79
CA HIS A 107 2.21 -18.58 -15.60
C HIS A 107 2.41 -17.51 -16.67
N VAL A 108 2.77 -16.30 -16.27
CA VAL A 108 2.99 -15.18 -17.18
C VAL A 108 4.41 -14.65 -16.97
N VAL A 109 5.12 -14.50 -18.08
CA VAL A 109 6.37 -13.74 -18.19
C VAL A 109 6.10 -12.56 -19.11
N ILE A 110 6.29 -11.34 -18.60
CA ILE A 110 6.07 -10.10 -19.32
C ILE A 110 7.34 -9.26 -19.28
N ARG A 111 7.66 -8.56 -20.36
CA ARG A 111 8.65 -7.48 -20.35
C ARG A 111 7.87 -6.18 -20.50
N MET A 112 7.90 -5.37 -19.46
CA MET A 112 7.27 -4.06 -19.46
C MET A 112 8.29 -3.02 -19.88
N ARG A 113 7.89 -2.13 -20.79
CA ARG A 113 8.63 -0.94 -21.15
C ARG A 113 8.00 0.26 -20.49
N TYR A 114 8.79 0.99 -19.72
CA TYR A 114 8.37 2.20 -19.04
C TYR A 114 9.07 3.41 -19.65
N ARG A 115 8.29 4.44 -19.98
CA ARG A 115 8.81 5.77 -20.29
C ARG A 115 8.61 6.67 -19.08
N ILE A 116 9.71 7.19 -18.55
CA ILE A 116 9.73 8.10 -17.41
C ILE A 116 9.98 9.49 -17.97
N TYR A 117 8.96 10.33 -17.92
CA TYR A 117 9.03 11.69 -18.47
C TYR A 117 9.42 12.68 -17.39
N GLY A 118 10.35 13.59 -17.72
CA GLY A 118 10.66 14.77 -16.93
C GLY A 118 9.80 15.97 -17.34
N PRO A 119 9.76 17.04 -16.52
CA PRO A 119 8.95 18.22 -16.78
C PRO A 119 9.40 19.01 -18.03
N ALA A 120 10.64 18.81 -18.50
CA ALA A 120 11.11 19.39 -19.75
C ALA A 120 10.70 18.58 -21.00
N GLY A 121 10.00 17.46 -20.83
CA GLY A 121 9.51 16.61 -21.93
C GLY A 121 10.51 15.59 -22.46
N ASP A 122 11.74 15.56 -21.94
CA ASP A 122 12.67 14.45 -22.15
C ASP A 122 12.21 13.20 -21.38
N CYS A 123 12.64 12.02 -21.81
CA CYS A 123 12.30 10.79 -21.13
C CYS A 123 13.42 9.76 -21.06
N LEU A 124 13.36 8.94 -20.01
CA LEU A 124 14.16 7.73 -19.88
C LEU A 124 13.28 6.53 -20.20
N VAL A 125 13.75 5.63 -21.03
CA VAL A 125 13.05 4.39 -21.40
C VAL A 125 13.75 3.23 -20.73
N ALA A 126 13.02 2.40 -20.01
CA ALA A 126 13.56 1.22 -19.34
C ALA A 126 12.65 0.00 -19.55
N ASP A 127 13.28 -1.14 -19.88
CA ASP A 127 12.59 -2.43 -19.95
C ASP A 127 12.82 -3.21 -18.64
N VAL A 128 11.73 -3.63 -17.99
CA VAL A 128 11.76 -4.36 -16.72
C VAL A 128 10.97 -5.66 -16.86
N PRO A 129 11.56 -6.81 -16.49
CA PRO A 129 10.84 -8.08 -16.50
C PRO A 129 9.82 -8.14 -15.36
N GLY A 130 8.70 -8.79 -15.62
CA GLY A 130 7.68 -9.16 -14.65
C GLY A 130 7.34 -10.63 -14.81
N GLU A 131 7.16 -11.32 -13.69
CA GLU A 131 6.77 -12.72 -13.67
C GLU A 131 5.72 -12.93 -12.59
N ALA A 132 4.67 -13.68 -12.92
CA ALA A 132 3.71 -14.10 -11.93
C ALA A 132 3.02 -15.40 -12.32
N SER A 133 2.54 -16.10 -11.28
CA SER A 133 1.62 -17.21 -11.43
C SER A 133 0.33 -16.94 -10.69
N ASP A 134 -0.78 -17.41 -11.25
CA ASP A 134 -2.09 -17.32 -10.62
C ASP A 134 -2.96 -18.52 -10.99
N PHE A 135 -3.81 -18.97 -10.06
CA PHE A 135 -4.73 -20.09 -10.27
C PHE A 135 -6.08 -19.65 -10.89
N ALA A 136 -6.26 -18.35 -11.11
CA ALA A 136 -7.42 -17.76 -11.76
C ALA A 136 -6.95 -16.91 -12.96
N ASP A 137 -7.45 -15.69 -13.07
CA ASP A 137 -7.31 -14.77 -14.20
C ASP A 137 -6.34 -13.61 -13.93
N LYS A 138 -5.69 -13.56 -12.75
CA LYS A 138 -4.90 -12.38 -12.32
C LYS A 138 -3.41 -12.44 -12.64
N ALA A 139 -2.94 -13.47 -13.34
CA ALA A 139 -1.50 -13.68 -13.59
C ALA A 139 -0.86 -12.49 -14.33
N THR A 140 -1.50 -11.94 -15.37
CA THR A 140 -0.96 -10.80 -16.12
C THR A 140 -0.86 -9.54 -15.25
N ASN A 141 -1.92 -9.20 -14.50
CA ASN A 141 -1.92 -8.02 -13.63
C ASN A 141 -0.89 -8.13 -12.50
N LYS A 142 -0.70 -9.34 -11.95
CA LYS A 142 0.36 -9.61 -10.96
C LYS A 142 1.75 -9.42 -11.57
N ALA A 143 1.98 -9.90 -12.79
CA ALA A 143 3.26 -9.75 -13.48
C ALA A 143 3.59 -8.27 -13.77
N GLN A 144 2.59 -7.49 -14.21
CA GLN A 144 2.73 -6.04 -14.41
C GLN A 144 3.01 -5.30 -13.10
N SER A 145 2.32 -5.66 -12.01
CA SER A 145 2.55 -5.10 -10.68
C SER A 145 3.95 -5.41 -10.17
N ALA A 146 4.45 -6.63 -10.41
CA ALA A 146 5.80 -7.02 -10.06
C ALA A 146 6.85 -6.20 -10.84
N ALA A 147 6.67 -6.03 -12.15
CA ALA A 147 7.57 -5.21 -12.98
C ALA A 147 7.60 -3.74 -12.52
N LEU A 148 6.43 -3.13 -12.27
CA LEU A 148 6.37 -1.74 -11.80
C LEU A 148 7.02 -1.59 -10.43
N LYS A 149 6.79 -2.55 -9.52
CA LYS A 149 7.42 -2.55 -8.20
C LYS A 149 8.94 -2.51 -8.33
N TYR A 150 9.51 -3.38 -9.14
CA TYR A 150 10.97 -3.43 -9.32
C TYR A 150 11.50 -2.19 -10.04
N LEU A 151 10.81 -1.66 -11.04
CA LEU A 151 11.17 -0.37 -11.66
C LEU A 151 11.31 0.72 -10.60
N LEU A 152 10.29 0.90 -9.75
CA LEU A 152 10.29 1.99 -8.77
C LEU A 152 11.39 1.82 -7.72
N PHE A 153 11.63 0.58 -7.26
CA PHE A 153 12.73 0.30 -6.34
C PHE A 153 14.10 0.60 -6.94
N THR A 154 14.34 0.21 -8.20
CA THR A 154 15.68 0.37 -8.81
C THR A 154 15.90 1.76 -9.37
N LEU A 155 14.88 2.39 -9.95
CA LEU A 155 14.99 3.74 -10.52
C LEU A 155 15.20 4.80 -9.45
N PHE A 156 14.48 4.69 -8.33
CA PHE A 156 14.50 5.71 -7.27
C PHE A 156 15.27 5.28 -6.02
N MET A 157 15.90 4.10 -6.03
CA MET A 157 16.61 3.52 -4.89
C MET A 157 15.83 3.69 -3.58
N LEU A 158 14.56 3.25 -3.60
CA LEU A 158 13.64 3.57 -2.52
C LEU A 158 14.20 3.13 -1.19
N PRO A 159 14.25 4.05 -0.19
CA PRO A 159 14.76 3.69 1.11
C PRO A 159 13.90 2.58 1.69
N VAL A 160 14.57 1.58 2.23
CA VAL A 160 13.93 0.54 3.02
C VAL A 160 14.04 0.94 4.48
N ASP A 161 12.98 0.77 5.26
CA ASP A 161 13.05 1.06 6.71
C ASP A 161 14.24 0.27 7.30
N GLY A 162 15.24 0.96 7.85
CA GLY A 162 16.44 0.33 8.41
C GLY A 162 16.14 -0.60 9.59
N ARG A 163 14.95 -0.50 10.20
CA ARG A 163 14.46 -1.44 11.22
C ARG A 163 13.95 -2.76 10.62
N SER A 164 13.84 -2.83 9.29
CA SER A 164 13.37 -4.00 8.53
C SER A 164 14.50 -4.86 7.94
N ILE A 165 15.72 -4.79 8.50
CA ILE A 165 16.84 -5.74 8.29
C ILE A 165 16.51 -7.13 8.90
N ASP A 166 15.25 -7.54 8.85
CA ASP A 166 14.94 -8.96 8.80
C ASP A 166 15.12 -9.37 7.35
N ASP A 167 16.37 -9.67 6.99
CA ASP A 167 16.73 -10.21 5.68
C ASP A 167 15.96 -11.52 5.49
N GLY A 168 15.12 -11.57 4.46
CA GLY A 168 14.31 -12.77 4.16
C GLY A 168 15.18 -13.99 3.84
N ASP A 169 16.47 -13.79 3.55
CA ASP A 169 17.45 -14.86 3.38
C ASP A 169 17.81 -15.57 4.70
N ARG A 170 17.37 -15.09 5.86
CA ARG A 170 17.59 -15.79 7.14
C ARG A 170 16.64 -16.97 7.35
N HIS A 171 15.54 -17.02 6.61
CA HIS A 171 14.57 -18.12 6.63
C HIS A 171 14.14 -18.47 5.22
N HIS A 172 14.99 -19.23 4.51
CA HIS A 172 14.49 -19.98 3.35
C HIS A 172 13.36 -20.91 3.83
N PRO A 173 12.21 -20.98 3.13
CA PRO A 173 11.23 -22.01 3.40
C PRO A 173 11.90 -23.35 3.09
N GLU A 174 12.36 -24.05 4.12
CA GLU A 174 12.68 -25.46 4.01
C GLU A 174 11.41 -26.12 3.49
N VAL A 175 11.51 -26.77 2.32
CA VAL A 175 10.41 -27.57 1.81
C VAL A 175 10.08 -28.58 2.91
N PRO A 176 8.86 -28.58 3.48
CA PRO A 176 8.50 -29.55 4.50
C PRO A 176 8.83 -30.95 3.99
N THR A 177 9.48 -31.76 4.83
CA THR A 177 9.92 -33.13 4.49
C THR A 177 8.78 -33.98 3.93
N GLU A 178 7.55 -33.68 4.33
CA GLU A 178 6.31 -34.29 3.82
C GLU A 178 6.11 -34.06 2.32
N HIS A 179 6.29 -32.83 1.82
CA HIS A 179 6.19 -32.51 0.39
C HIS A 179 7.38 -33.00 -0.44
N ARG A 180 8.50 -33.35 0.20
CA ARG A 180 9.63 -34.02 -0.45
C ARG A 180 9.37 -35.52 -0.60
N ALA A 181 8.79 -36.14 0.43
CA ALA A 181 8.39 -37.55 0.41
C ALA A 181 7.26 -37.81 -0.60
N GLU A 182 6.23 -36.96 -0.63
CA GLU A 182 5.12 -37.07 -1.59
C GLU A 182 5.58 -36.96 -3.06
N ARG A 183 6.52 -36.04 -3.35
CA ARG A 183 7.08 -35.88 -4.70
C ARG A 183 7.99 -37.05 -5.10
N GLN A 184 8.76 -37.60 -4.16
CA GLN A 184 9.55 -38.80 -4.42
C GLN A 184 8.67 -40.04 -4.61
N GLU A 185 7.56 -40.15 -3.89
CA GLU A 185 6.62 -41.26 -4.01
C GLU A 185 5.79 -41.19 -5.30
N GLN A 186 5.37 -40.00 -5.73
CA GLN A 186 4.76 -39.80 -7.05
C GLN A 186 5.72 -40.14 -8.20
N GLN A 187 7.00 -39.76 -8.09
CA GLN A 187 8.01 -40.10 -9.11
C GLN A 187 8.31 -41.60 -9.13
N ARG A 188 8.35 -42.28 -7.98
CA ARG A 188 8.50 -43.74 -7.90
C ARG A 188 7.28 -44.48 -8.46
N ARG A 189 6.06 -43.95 -8.27
CA ARG A 189 4.83 -44.51 -8.86
C ARG A 189 4.75 -44.37 -10.37
N GLN A 190 5.36 -43.33 -10.95
CA GLN A 190 5.40 -43.13 -12.41
C GLN A 190 6.47 -43.97 -13.12
N GLN A 191 7.46 -44.51 -12.39
CA GLN A 191 8.56 -45.30 -12.96
C GLN A 191 8.37 -46.83 -12.83
N GLN A 192 7.27 -47.32 -12.24
CA GLN A 192 6.99 -48.77 -12.21
C GLN A 192 6.35 -49.23 -13.53
N PRO A 193 6.88 -50.28 -14.19
CA PRO A 193 6.26 -50.86 -15.38
C PRO A 193 4.85 -51.37 -15.07
N ARG A 194 3.89 -51.07 -15.96
CA ARG A 194 2.52 -51.61 -15.94
C ARG A 194 2.55 -53.13 -16.11
N GLY A 195 2.67 -53.86 -15.00
CA GLY A 195 2.58 -55.31 -14.97
C GLY A 195 1.74 -55.77 -13.78
N GLN A 196 0.51 -56.20 -14.08
CA GLN A 196 -0.36 -57.04 -13.25
C GLN A 196 -0.62 -56.60 -11.80
N GLN A 197 -1.76 -55.92 -11.58
CA GLN A 197 -2.74 -56.40 -10.61
C GLN A 197 -4.10 -55.75 -10.87
N ARG A 198 -4.94 -56.52 -11.56
CA ARG A 198 -6.37 -56.31 -11.67
C ARG A 198 -6.97 -57.03 -10.45
N GLY A 199 -7.53 -56.26 -9.51
CA GLY A 199 -8.34 -56.81 -8.42
C GLY A 199 -7.85 -56.40 -7.04
N GLN A 200 -8.39 -55.30 -6.53
CA GLN A 200 -9.27 -55.28 -5.35
C GLN A 200 -9.65 -53.82 -5.08
N ARG A 201 -10.88 -53.48 -5.45
CA ARG A 201 -11.59 -52.38 -4.83
C ARG A 201 -11.88 -52.82 -3.40
N GLN A 202 -11.29 -52.14 -2.41
CA GLN A 202 -11.91 -52.02 -1.10
C GLN A 202 -11.86 -50.56 -0.64
N GLN A 203 -12.97 -50.20 -0.01
CA GLN A 203 -13.49 -48.86 0.18
C GLN A 203 -12.61 -48.05 1.16
N GLN A 204 -12.33 -46.79 0.83
CA GLN A 204 -11.93 -45.77 1.80
C GLN A 204 -12.92 -44.60 1.74
N PRO A 205 -13.20 -43.95 2.89
CA PRO A 205 -14.38 -43.11 3.05
C PRO A 205 -14.25 -41.81 2.28
N ARG A 206 -15.38 -41.31 1.78
CA ARG A 206 -15.54 -40.00 1.15
C ARG A 206 -15.07 -38.88 2.10
N GLN A 207 -13.87 -38.35 1.88
CA GLN A 207 -13.39 -37.05 2.40
C GLN A 207 -14.02 -35.85 1.66
N GLY A 208 -15.28 -36.00 1.21
CA GLY A 208 -16.02 -34.96 0.49
C GLY A 208 -16.71 -33.94 1.41
N GLN A 209 -16.73 -34.15 2.73
CA GLN A 209 -17.49 -33.30 3.66
C GLN A 209 -16.64 -32.28 4.45
N GLN A 210 -15.31 -32.33 4.36
CA GLN A 210 -14.45 -31.32 5.02
C GLN A 210 -14.08 -30.13 4.12
N ALA A 211 -14.14 -30.29 2.79
CA ALA A 211 -13.84 -29.20 1.85
C ALA A 211 -15.02 -28.21 1.67
N GLU A 212 -16.26 -28.65 1.89
CA GLU A 212 -17.44 -27.76 1.90
C GLU A 212 -17.57 -27.00 3.23
N ALA A 213 -17.06 -27.54 4.34
CA ALA A 213 -17.05 -26.83 5.63
C ALA A 213 -16.04 -25.67 5.65
N ALA A 214 -14.89 -25.80 4.96
CA ALA A 214 -13.86 -24.76 4.92
C ALA A 214 -14.20 -23.60 3.95
N SER A 215 -14.94 -23.88 2.87
CA SER A 215 -15.35 -22.85 1.90
C SER A 215 -16.64 -22.13 2.30
N GLN A 216 -17.43 -22.66 3.24
CA GLN A 216 -18.54 -21.94 3.87
C GLN A 216 -18.13 -21.07 5.07
N GLN A 217 -16.95 -21.30 5.67
CA GLN A 217 -16.50 -20.56 6.86
C GLN A 217 -15.88 -19.17 6.57
N GLU A 218 -15.44 -18.89 5.33
CA GLU A 218 -15.04 -17.53 4.95
C GLU A 218 -16.25 -16.62 4.65
N GLN A 219 -17.45 -17.19 4.47
CA GLN A 219 -18.65 -16.43 4.12
C GLN A 219 -19.51 -15.98 5.32
N GLN A 220 -19.05 -16.15 6.57
CA GLN A 220 -19.81 -15.70 7.74
C GLN A 220 -18.95 -15.35 8.98
N ARG A 221 -17.71 -14.85 8.80
CA ARG A 221 -17.03 -14.20 9.93
C ARG A 221 -17.64 -12.83 10.16
N ARG A 222 -18.44 -12.71 11.23
CA ARG A 222 -18.98 -11.44 11.75
C ARG A 222 -17.89 -10.38 11.77
N ASP A 223 -18.17 -9.23 11.17
CA ASP A 223 -17.25 -8.10 11.15
C ASP A 223 -17.31 -7.38 12.49
N PHE A 224 -16.57 -7.90 13.46
CA PHE A 224 -16.51 -7.34 14.82
C PHE A 224 -16.01 -5.89 14.84
N LYS A 225 -15.25 -5.43 13.82
CA LYS A 225 -14.86 -4.03 13.69
C LYS A 225 -16.04 -3.14 13.29
N ALA A 226 -16.88 -3.59 12.36
CA ALA A 226 -18.11 -2.89 12.01
C ALA A 226 -19.11 -2.88 13.19
N GLU A 227 -19.25 -4.01 13.89
CA GLU A 227 -20.12 -4.11 15.07
C GLU A 227 -19.64 -3.24 16.24
N ALA A 228 -18.32 -3.16 16.49
CA ALA A 228 -17.74 -2.25 17.46
C ALA A 228 -17.94 -0.76 17.10
N ARG A 229 -17.91 -0.44 15.80
CA ARG A 229 -18.25 0.90 15.30
C ARG A 229 -19.74 1.20 15.41
N ALA A 230 -20.62 0.20 15.34
CA ALA A 230 -22.06 0.35 15.51
C ALA A 230 -22.50 0.36 16.99
N ALA A 231 -21.70 -0.19 17.91
CA ALA A 231 -22.00 -0.21 19.34
C ALA A 231 -22.17 1.21 19.91
N THR A 232 -23.27 1.45 20.63
CA THR A 232 -23.63 2.76 21.21
C THR A 232 -23.43 2.81 22.72
N SER A 233 -23.01 1.71 23.34
CA SER A 233 -22.74 1.62 24.78
C SER A 233 -21.51 0.77 25.09
N GLU A 234 -20.89 1.03 26.26
CA GLU A 234 -19.71 0.31 26.74
C GLU A 234 -19.99 -1.20 26.94
N ALA A 235 -21.20 -1.54 27.42
CA ALA A 235 -21.63 -2.93 27.57
C ALA A 235 -21.72 -3.68 26.22
N GLN A 236 -22.19 -3.02 25.16
CA GLN A 236 -22.24 -3.61 23.82
C GLN A 236 -20.84 -3.78 23.24
N PHE A 237 -19.94 -2.85 23.51
CA PHE A 237 -18.55 -2.94 23.06
C PHE A 237 -17.82 -4.12 23.72
N GLU A 238 -17.99 -4.31 25.04
CA GLU A 238 -17.40 -5.44 25.76
C GLU A 238 -17.96 -6.78 25.25
N GLN A 239 -19.24 -6.83 24.92
CA GLN A 239 -19.85 -8.03 24.34
C GLN A 239 -19.26 -8.38 22.97
N VAL A 240 -19.10 -7.39 22.07
CA VAL A 240 -18.45 -7.59 20.76
C VAL A 240 -17.00 -8.06 20.92
N ARG A 241 -16.28 -7.52 21.91
CA ARG A 241 -14.91 -7.90 22.22
C ARG A 241 -14.80 -9.34 22.76
N VAL A 242 -15.65 -9.73 23.70
CA VAL A 242 -15.70 -11.10 24.24
C VAL A 242 -16.03 -12.10 23.12
N GLU A 243 -16.95 -11.75 22.22
CA GLU A 243 -17.29 -12.58 21.08
C GLU A 243 -16.15 -12.67 20.06
N ALA A 244 -15.41 -11.58 19.83
CA ALA A 244 -14.20 -11.58 18.98
C ALA A 244 -13.07 -12.45 19.57
N VAL A 245 -12.86 -12.41 20.90
CA VAL A 245 -11.90 -13.28 21.60
C VAL A 245 -12.31 -14.74 21.48
N LYS A 246 -13.59 -15.05 21.72
CA LYS A 246 -14.14 -16.41 21.59
C LYS A 246 -14.03 -16.95 20.15
N ALA A 247 -14.09 -16.05 19.16
CA ALA A 247 -13.90 -16.37 17.75
C ALA A 247 -12.42 -16.48 17.33
N GLY A 248 -11.46 -16.32 18.26
CA GLY A 248 -10.03 -16.47 18.00
C GLY A 248 -9.40 -15.28 17.26
N ALA A 249 -9.92 -14.06 17.46
CA ALA A 249 -9.35 -12.87 16.86
C ALA A 249 -7.88 -12.65 17.33
N PRO A 250 -6.95 -12.33 16.42
CA PRO A 250 -5.55 -12.11 16.77
C PRO A 250 -5.39 -10.87 17.66
N ALA A 251 -4.33 -10.82 18.48
CA ALA A 251 -4.11 -9.76 19.47
C ALA A 251 -4.12 -8.34 18.86
N GLU A 252 -3.55 -8.17 17.66
CA GLU A 252 -3.57 -6.89 16.94
C GLU A 252 -5.00 -6.46 16.54
N TYR A 253 -5.89 -7.41 16.27
CA TYR A 253 -7.29 -7.13 15.93
C TYR A 253 -8.07 -6.69 17.17
N LEU A 254 -7.84 -7.32 18.32
CA LEU A 254 -8.44 -6.93 19.60
C LEU A 254 -7.94 -5.53 20.03
N ALA A 255 -6.65 -5.24 19.85
CA ALA A 255 -6.11 -3.89 20.09
C ALA A 255 -6.75 -2.83 19.19
N ALA A 256 -7.06 -3.17 17.94
CA ALA A 256 -7.79 -2.28 17.04
C ALA A 256 -9.25 -2.08 17.45
N LEU A 257 -9.90 -3.06 18.08
CA LEU A 257 -11.20 -2.84 18.70
C LEU A 257 -11.04 -1.88 19.88
N ASP A 258 -10.11 -2.14 20.79
CA ASP A 258 -9.91 -1.34 22.01
C ASP A 258 -9.67 0.16 21.67
N ALA A 259 -8.91 0.45 20.61
CA ALA A 259 -8.71 1.80 20.10
C ALA A 259 -10.01 2.49 19.62
N ILE A 260 -10.97 1.72 19.06
CA ILE A 260 -12.29 2.24 18.65
C ILE A 260 -13.13 2.59 19.88
N ALA A 261 -13.07 1.79 20.95
CA ALA A 261 -13.74 2.12 22.21
C ALA A 261 -13.13 3.36 22.88
N ASP A 262 -11.81 3.49 22.84
CA ASP A 262 -11.11 4.61 23.46
C ASP A 262 -11.40 5.92 22.74
N GLY A 263 -11.42 5.91 21.40
CA GLY A 263 -11.86 7.06 20.60
C GLY A 263 -13.27 7.51 20.96
N LYS A 264 -14.23 6.56 21.03
CA LYS A 264 -15.61 6.88 21.42
C LYS A 264 -15.76 7.37 22.86
N ARG A 265 -14.98 6.83 23.80
CA ARG A 265 -14.96 7.31 25.20
C ARG A 265 -14.36 8.71 25.31
N ALA A 266 -13.38 9.04 24.47
CA ALA A 266 -12.84 10.39 24.38
C ALA A 266 -13.87 11.37 23.82
N ASP A 267 -14.58 10.98 22.75
CA ASP A 267 -15.65 11.78 22.15
C ASP A 267 -16.83 12.01 23.10
N ALA A 268 -17.18 11.00 23.91
CA ALA A 268 -18.23 11.10 24.94
C ALA A 268 -17.80 11.92 26.18
N ARG A 269 -16.49 12.09 26.42
CA ARG A 269 -15.92 12.90 27.52
C ARG A 269 -15.62 14.34 27.13
N ALA A 270 -15.82 14.73 25.87
CA ALA A 270 -15.72 16.12 25.45
C ALA A 270 -16.79 16.98 26.18
N PRO A 271 -16.41 18.07 26.88
CA PRO A 271 -17.34 18.83 27.69
C PRO A 271 -18.39 19.54 26.84
N GLN A 272 -19.67 19.30 27.12
CA GLN A 272 -20.78 20.10 26.58
C GLN A 272 -20.68 21.55 27.07
N PRO A 273 -21.07 22.54 26.25
CA PRO A 273 -21.00 23.95 26.62
C PRO A 273 -21.95 24.25 27.78
N ARG A 274 -21.40 24.80 28.87
CA ARG A 274 -22.16 25.29 30.02
C ARG A 274 -22.90 26.58 29.65
N VAL A 275 -24.18 26.63 30.02
CA VAL A 275 -25.05 27.80 29.89
C VAL A 275 -24.76 28.80 31.03
N ALA A 276 -24.57 30.06 30.62
CA ALA A 276 -24.70 31.35 31.31
C ALA A 276 -24.35 31.51 32.81
N GLY A 277 -23.41 32.45 33.05
CA GLY A 277 -23.57 33.51 34.06
C GLY A 277 -23.07 33.24 35.48
N GLN A 278 -21.94 33.84 35.84
CA GLN A 278 -21.83 34.82 36.95
C GLN A 278 -20.36 35.21 37.16
N GLN A 279 -20.19 36.50 37.44
CA GLN A 279 -18.94 37.18 37.75
C GLN A 279 -18.32 36.63 39.03
N GLU A 280 -16.98 36.55 39.07
CA GLU A 280 -16.18 37.03 40.22
C GLU A 280 -14.68 37.08 39.85
N ARG A 281 -14.06 38.22 40.17
CA ARG A 281 -12.61 38.51 40.22
C ARG A 281 -12.19 38.45 41.71
N PRO A 282 -10.93 38.68 42.11
CA PRO A 282 -9.62 38.59 41.42
C PRO A 282 -8.53 37.91 42.30
N THR A 283 -7.38 37.52 41.73
CA THR A 283 -6.08 37.70 42.42
C THR A 283 -4.93 37.94 41.44
N ARG A 284 -4.13 38.96 41.75
CA ARG A 284 -2.91 39.42 41.06
C ARG A 284 -1.75 38.45 41.25
N SER A 285 -0.97 38.24 40.19
CA SER A 285 0.49 38.09 40.25
C SER A 285 1.11 38.41 38.88
N ALA A 286 2.18 39.22 38.89
CA ALA A 286 2.87 39.80 37.74
C ALA A 286 4.03 38.88 37.23
N PRO A 287 4.86 39.28 36.25
CA PRO A 287 4.86 38.73 34.91
C PRO A 287 6.09 37.85 34.60
N THR A 288 6.01 37.02 33.56
CA THR A 288 7.15 36.28 32.96
C THR A 288 6.96 36.34 31.43
N PRO A 289 8.04 36.47 30.62
CA PRO A 289 7.97 37.13 29.32
C PRO A 289 7.34 36.25 28.24
N ALA A 290 6.73 36.91 27.27
CA ALA A 290 6.04 36.33 26.12
C ALA A 290 6.97 35.49 25.22
N PRO A 291 6.48 34.36 24.66
CA PRO A 291 6.98 33.85 23.39
C PRO A 291 6.29 34.58 22.23
N ASP A 292 7.02 34.78 21.15
CA ASP A 292 6.64 35.50 19.93
C ASP A 292 5.23 35.18 19.42
N ALA A 293 4.37 36.21 19.39
CA ALA A 293 2.98 36.13 18.91
C ALA A 293 2.85 35.98 17.38
N THR A 294 3.94 35.92 16.63
CA THR A 294 3.88 35.92 15.16
C THR A 294 3.74 34.52 14.55
N THR A 295 3.96 33.44 15.34
CA THR A 295 3.89 32.06 14.81
C THR A 295 2.52 31.41 15.06
N THR A 296 1.76 31.85 16.06
CA THR A 296 0.47 31.22 16.42
C THR A 296 -0.68 31.65 15.52
N GLU A 297 -0.73 32.93 15.09
CA GLU A 297 -1.84 33.44 14.27
C GLU A 297 -1.83 32.89 12.83
N ALA A 298 -0.65 32.79 12.21
CA ALA A 298 -0.50 32.25 10.85
C ALA A 298 -0.83 30.74 10.77
N GLN A 299 -0.48 29.97 11.81
CA GLN A 299 -0.85 28.55 11.91
C GLN A 299 -2.35 28.35 12.13
N THR A 300 -3.01 29.25 12.89
CA THR A 300 -4.46 29.19 13.08
C THR A 300 -5.25 29.55 11.82
N GLY A 301 -4.74 30.45 10.97
CA GLY A 301 -5.36 30.80 9.68
C GLY A 301 -5.37 29.63 8.70
N ALA A 302 -4.21 28.99 8.50
CA ALA A 302 -4.09 27.84 7.61
C ALA A 302 -4.96 26.65 8.05
N ALA A 303 -5.02 26.38 9.36
CA ALA A 303 -5.88 25.33 9.91
C ALA A 303 -7.38 25.63 9.72
N ALA A 304 -7.79 26.90 9.85
CA ALA A 304 -9.18 27.31 9.63
C ALA A 304 -9.59 27.22 8.14
N GLU A 305 -8.68 27.59 7.23
CA GLU A 305 -8.88 27.46 5.78
C GLU A 305 -9.01 25.99 5.35
N GLU A 306 -8.10 25.12 5.83
CA GLU A 306 -8.15 23.69 5.54
C GLU A 306 -9.46 23.06 6.05
N ALA A 307 -9.88 23.41 7.26
CA ALA A 307 -11.13 22.92 7.83
C ALA A 307 -12.37 23.38 7.03
N LEU A 308 -12.38 24.61 6.51
CA LEU A 308 -13.45 25.11 5.65
C LEU A 308 -13.49 24.36 4.32
N ARG A 309 -12.34 24.17 3.66
CA ARG A 309 -12.27 23.41 2.40
C ARG A 309 -12.69 21.95 2.56
N LEU A 310 -12.32 21.33 3.68
CA LEU A 310 -12.74 19.95 3.98
C LEU A 310 -14.26 19.87 4.18
N ALA A 311 -14.88 20.82 4.88
CA ALA A 311 -16.33 20.88 5.05
C ALA A 311 -17.07 21.07 3.71
N ALA A 312 -16.58 21.96 2.86
CA ALA A 312 -17.10 22.14 1.51
C ALA A 312 -16.97 20.88 0.66
N SER A 313 -15.82 20.19 0.71
CA SER A 313 -15.59 18.93 -0.02
C SER A 313 -16.55 17.82 0.42
N ARG A 314 -16.83 17.70 1.72
CA ARG A 314 -17.75 16.67 2.25
C ARG A 314 -19.17 16.79 1.71
N VAL A 315 -19.61 18.01 1.42
CA VAL A 315 -20.99 18.29 0.95
C VAL A 315 -21.03 18.61 -0.54
N GLY A 316 -19.89 18.51 -1.25
CA GLY A 316 -19.79 18.80 -2.67
C GLY A 316 -20.01 20.28 -3.04
N TYR A 317 -19.67 21.22 -2.16
CA TYR A 317 -19.87 22.66 -2.35
C TYR A 317 -18.85 23.25 -3.35
N GLN A 318 -19.18 23.20 -4.65
CA GLN A 318 -18.28 23.55 -5.76
C GLN A 318 -18.00 25.05 -5.91
N THR A 319 -18.85 25.92 -5.35
CA THR A 319 -18.78 27.39 -5.51
C THR A 319 -18.18 28.10 -4.29
N LEU A 320 -17.44 27.37 -3.44
CA LEU A 320 -16.91 27.85 -2.17
C LEU A 320 -16.22 29.22 -2.26
N ASP A 321 -15.21 29.36 -3.11
CA ASP A 321 -14.42 30.60 -3.20
C ASP A 321 -15.27 31.78 -3.70
N ALA A 322 -16.09 31.57 -4.74
CA ALA A 322 -16.93 32.60 -5.32
C ALA A 322 -18.06 33.06 -4.39
N ASP A 323 -18.64 32.15 -3.60
CA ASP A 323 -19.70 32.48 -2.65
C ASP A 323 -19.14 33.12 -1.39
N PHE A 324 -17.96 32.69 -0.94
CA PHE A 324 -17.26 33.31 0.17
C PHE A 324 -16.86 34.76 -0.16
N GLU A 325 -16.27 34.97 -1.34
CA GLU A 325 -15.89 36.31 -1.80
C GLU A 325 -17.11 37.21 -1.99
N ARG A 326 -18.22 36.68 -2.52
CA ARG A 326 -19.49 37.42 -2.61
C ARG A 326 -20.07 37.81 -1.25
N ALA A 327 -19.95 36.93 -0.25
CA ALA A 327 -20.51 37.15 1.09
C ALA A 327 -19.66 38.08 1.95
N HIS A 328 -18.33 38.04 1.81
CA HIS A 328 -17.40 38.73 2.69
C HIS A 328 -16.54 39.81 2.01
N GLY A 329 -16.61 39.94 0.68
CA GLY A 329 -15.88 40.95 -0.10
C GLY A 329 -14.36 40.78 -0.09
N ARG A 330 -13.87 39.59 0.30
CA ARG A 330 -12.45 39.22 0.40
C ARG A 330 -12.28 37.73 0.13
N THR A 331 -11.09 37.32 -0.26
CA THR A 331 -10.80 35.90 -0.52
C THR A 331 -10.67 35.10 0.77
N ILE A 332 -10.76 33.77 0.68
CA ILE A 332 -10.57 32.87 1.83
C ILE A 332 -9.16 33.03 2.44
N ALA A 333 -8.15 33.27 1.59
CA ALA A 333 -6.76 33.45 2.03
C ALA A 333 -6.54 34.77 2.81
N GLU A 334 -7.43 35.75 2.65
CA GLU A 334 -7.37 37.07 3.31
C GLU A 334 -8.32 37.16 4.52
N ALA A 335 -9.09 36.11 4.80
CA ALA A 335 -10.07 36.11 5.87
C ALA A 335 -9.47 35.71 7.21
N ASP A 336 -9.97 36.31 8.29
CA ASP A 336 -9.62 35.90 9.65
C ASP A 336 -10.23 34.53 10.00
N PRO A 337 -9.60 33.77 10.91
CA PRO A 337 -10.07 32.44 11.30
C PRO A 337 -11.52 32.40 11.78
N ALA A 338 -12.00 33.45 12.47
CA ALA A 338 -13.35 33.48 13.00
C ALA A 338 -14.40 33.53 11.88
N THR A 339 -14.13 34.29 10.82
CA THR A 339 -14.97 34.36 9.62
C THR A 339 -15.00 33.01 8.89
N LEU A 340 -13.84 32.36 8.74
CA LEU A 340 -13.74 31.02 8.13
C LEU A 340 -14.53 29.97 8.91
N HIS A 341 -14.44 29.98 10.24
CA HIS A 341 -15.22 29.09 11.11
C HIS A 341 -16.73 29.35 11.01
N ALA A 342 -17.15 30.62 10.99
CA ALA A 342 -18.56 30.97 10.85
C ALA A 342 -19.15 30.47 9.52
N PHE A 343 -18.41 30.65 8.42
CA PHE A 343 -18.83 30.19 7.09
C PHE A 343 -18.84 28.66 7.00
N ARG A 344 -17.84 27.98 7.58
CA ARG A 344 -17.83 26.52 7.73
C ARG A 344 -19.08 26.01 8.45
N SER A 345 -19.41 26.61 9.60
CA SER A 345 -20.60 26.23 10.37
C SER A 345 -21.91 26.52 9.63
N MET A 346 -21.94 27.45 8.68
CA MET A 346 -23.09 27.64 7.79
C MET A 346 -23.21 26.48 6.80
N ILE A 347 -22.10 26.09 6.15
CA ILE A 347 -22.06 24.96 5.21
C ILE A 347 -22.46 23.65 5.90
N GLU A 348 -21.92 23.38 7.10
CA GLU A 348 -22.24 22.15 7.85
C GLU A 348 -23.69 22.12 8.34
N ARG A 349 -24.30 23.27 8.66
CA ARG A 349 -25.72 23.36 9.03
C ARG A 349 -26.66 23.20 7.85
N ALA A 350 -26.25 23.65 6.66
CA ALA A 350 -27.05 23.48 5.44
C ALA A 350 -27.09 22.02 4.94
N ALA A 351 -26.21 21.16 5.45
CA ALA A 351 -26.08 19.76 5.05
C ALA A 351 -26.73 18.76 6.03
N GLN A 352 -27.34 19.23 7.13
CA GLN A 352 -28.11 18.43 8.10
C GLN A 352 -29.61 18.48 7.77
#